data_AF-A0A530AEH9-F1
#
_entry.id   AF-A0A530AEH9-F1
#
_cell.length_a   1.000
_cell.length_b   1.000
_cell.length_c   1.000
_cell.angle_alpha   90.00
_cell.angle_beta   90.00
_cell.angle_gamma   90.00
#
_symmetry.space_group_name_H-M   'P 1'
#
loop_
_entity.id
_entity.type
_entity.pdbx_description
1 polymer ?
#
loop_
_entity_poly.entity_id
_entity_poly.type
_entity_poly.pdbx_seq_one_letter_code
_entity_poly.pdbx_strand_id
1 'polypeptide(L)' 'DVHSSLEAVGFLAAITTRLAAAGMGVNPVSAFYHDHMFVPAERAEEALAILRALAAESGG' A
#
# COMPACT_ATOMS: atom_id res chain seq x y z
N ASP A 1 22.59 -1.96 8.10
CA ASP A 1 21.17 -2.01 8.46
C ASP A 1 20.29 -2.19 7.25
N VAL A 2 19.90 -3.43 6.99
CA VAL A 2 18.79 -3.79 6.09
C VAL A 2 17.81 -4.58 6.96
N HIS A 3 17.06 -3.86 7.77
CA HIS A 3 15.86 -4.39 8.43
C HIS A 3 14.60 -4.14 7.56
N SER A 4 14.74 -3.35 6.48
CA SER A 4 13.63 -2.99 5.60
C SER A 4 13.13 -4.10 4.67
N SER A 5 13.86 -5.20 4.42
CA SER A 5 13.44 -6.13 3.35
C SER A 5 12.23 -7.00 3.72
N LEU A 6 12.17 -7.55 4.94
CA LEU A 6 11.08 -8.43 5.33
C LEU A 6 9.86 -7.65 5.83
N GLU A 7 10.08 -6.56 6.56
CA GLU A 7 9.01 -5.65 6.98
C GLU A 7 8.40 -4.92 5.78
N ALA A 8 9.19 -4.47 4.78
CA ALA A 8 8.62 -3.84 3.58
C ALA A 8 7.83 -4.84 2.72
N VAL A 9 8.28 -6.11 2.63
CA VAL A 9 7.51 -7.16 1.93
C VAL A 9 6.18 -7.40 2.63
N GLY A 10 6.17 -7.50 3.97
CA GLY A 10 4.93 -7.65 4.75
C GLY A 10 4.00 -6.45 4.62
N PHE A 11 4.56 -5.25 4.64
CA PHE A 11 3.83 -4.00 4.50
C PHE A 11 3.17 -3.86 3.12
N LEU A 12 3.92 -4.13 2.05
CA LEU A 12 3.39 -4.08 0.69
C LEU A 12 2.32 -5.15 0.46
N ALA A 13 2.50 -6.35 1.01
CA ALA A 13 1.49 -7.41 0.98
C ALA A 13 0.19 -7.00 1.68
N ALA A 14 0.27 -6.35 2.85
CA ALA A 14 -0.90 -5.85 3.57
C ALA A 14 -1.66 -4.78 2.76
N ILE A 15 -0.93 -3.82 2.19
CA ILE A 15 -1.52 -2.75 1.37
C ILE A 15 -2.21 -3.32 0.13
N THR A 16 -1.48 -4.13 -0.66
CA THR A 16 -2.00 -4.70 -1.90
C THR A 16 -3.21 -5.60 -1.66
N THR A 17 -3.21 -6.36 -0.56
CA THR A 17 -4.37 -7.17 -0.14
C THR A 17 -5.60 -6.32 0.13
N ARG A 18 -5.46 -5.20 0.85
CA ARG A 18 -6.59 -4.31 1.15
C ARG A 18 -7.16 -3.63 -0.09
N LEU A 19 -6.30 -3.16 -0.99
CA LEU A 19 -6.74 -2.54 -2.24
C LEU A 19 -7.39 -3.58 -3.18
N ALA A 20 -6.85 -4.79 -3.24
CA ALA A 20 -7.47 -5.89 -3.98
C ALA A 20 -8.85 -6.28 -3.42
N ALA A 21 -9.03 -6.28 -2.09
CA ALA A 21 -10.32 -6.52 -1.46
C ALA A 21 -11.38 -5.45 -1.79
N ALA A 22 -10.95 -4.23 -2.11
CA ALA A 22 -11.82 -3.17 -2.64
C ALA A 22 -12.01 -3.26 -4.17
N GLY A 23 -11.56 -4.35 -4.82
CA GLY A 23 -11.62 -4.51 -6.27
C GLY A 23 -10.77 -3.49 -7.02
N MET A 24 -9.68 -3.01 -6.42
CA MET A 24 -8.76 -2.05 -7.03
C MET A 24 -7.49 -2.76 -7.49
N GLY A 25 -7.29 -2.80 -8.80
CA GLY A 25 -6.01 -3.23 -9.39
C GLY A 25 -4.95 -2.17 -9.12
N VAL A 26 -3.78 -2.60 -8.64
CA VAL A 26 -2.66 -1.72 -8.30
C VAL A 26 -1.36 -2.22 -8.91
N ASN A 27 -0.49 -1.29 -9.31
CA ASN A 27 0.85 -1.60 -9.79
C ASN A 27 1.89 -1.01 -8.81
N PRO A 28 2.51 -1.84 -7.95
CA PRO A 28 3.58 -1.39 -7.08
C PRO A 28 4.92 -1.32 -7.82
N VAL A 29 5.65 -0.23 -7.61
CA VAL A 29 6.97 0.02 -8.16
C VAL A 29 7.91 0.41 -7.03
N SER A 30 8.87 -0.45 -6.72
CA SER A 30 9.90 -0.17 -5.72
C SER A 30 10.99 0.72 -6.30
N ALA A 31 11.20 1.89 -5.69
CA ALA A 31 12.33 2.76 -5.99
C ALA A 31 13.32 2.81 -4.82
N PHE A 32 14.49 3.40 -5.04
CA PHE A 32 15.62 3.37 -4.10
C PHE A 32 15.30 3.93 -2.71
N TYR A 33 14.34 4.86 -2.62
CA TYR A 33 13.94 5.51 -1.37
C TYR A 33 12.54 5.15 -0.91
N HIS A 34 11.60 4.92 -1.84
CA HIS A 34 10.19 4.71 -1.54
C HIS A 34 9.55 3.78 -2.56
N ASP A 35 8.59 2.98 -2.10
CA ASP A 35 7.65 2.29 -2.97
C ASP A 35 6.59 3.26 -3.48
N HIS A 36 6.26 3.15 -4.77
CA HIS A 36 5.20 3.88 -5.40
C HIS A 36 4.10 2.91 -5.80
N MET A 37 2.84 3.30 -5.65
CA MET A 37 1.70 2.49 -6.06
C MET A 37 0.82 3.27 -7.02
N PHE A 38 0.64 2.72 -8.22
CA PHE A 38 -0.28 3.28 -9.20
C PHE A 38 -1.67 2.69 -9.02
N VAL A 39 -2.66 3.58 -8.98
CA VAL A 39 -4.09 3.28 -8.85
C VAL A 39 -4.85 3.99 -9.98
N PRO A 40 -6.07 3.56 -10.33
CA PRO A 40 -6.92 4.30 -11.25
C PRO A 40 -7.18 5.72 -10.72
N ALA A 41 -6.99 6.74 -11.56
CA ALA A 41 -7.01 8.14 -11.14
C ALA A 41 -8.38 8.56 -10.57
N GLU A 42 -9.46 8.03 -11.14
CA GLU A 42 -10.84 8.23 -10.71
C GLU A 42 -11.15 7.58 -9.35
N ARG A 43 -10.28 6.69 -8.86
CA ARG A 43 -10.41 6.03 -7.55
C ARG A 43 -9.30 6.42 -6.58
N ALA A 44 -8.52 7.46 -6.87
CA ALA A 44 -7.39 7.87 -6.04
C ALA A 44 -7.82 8.25 -4.60
N GLU A 45 -8.97 8.91 -4.44
CA GLU A 45 -9.51 9.26 -3.12
C GLU A 45 -9.92 8.02 -2.32
N GLU A 46 -10.54 7.03 -2.99
CA GLU A 46 -10.91 5.76 -2.38
C GLU A 46 -9.67 4.99 -1.92
N ALA A 47 -8.62 4.95 -2.75
CA ALA A 47 -7.35 4.34 -2.40
C ALA A 47 -6.74 4.99 -1.14
N LEU A 48 -6.72 6.33 -1.10
CA LEU A 48 -6.22 7.08 0.06
C LEU A 48 -7.04 6.83 1.33
N ALA A 49 -8.36 6.70 1.22
CA ALA A 49 -9.22 6.37 2.36
C ALA A 49 -8.90 4.98 2.94
N ILE A 50 -8.73 3.97 2.08
CA ILE A 50 -8.35 2.61 2.48
C ILE A 50 -6.97 2.61 3.16
N LEU A 51 -5.99 3.32 2.58
CA LEU A 51 -4.65 3.42 3.15
C LEU A 51 -4.63 4.12 4.51
N ARG A 52 -5.41 5.18 4.69
CA ARG A 52 -5.55 5.87 5.99
C ARG A 52 -6.19 4.97 7.04
N ALA A 53 -7.20 4.20 6.68
CA ALA A 53 -7.81 3.23 7.59
C ALA A 53 -6.80 2.16 8.03
N LEU A 54 -6.04 1.60 7.08
CA LEU A 54 -4.99 0.61 7.37
C LEU A 54 -3.90 1.18 8.30
N ALA A 55 -3.49 2.43 8.10
CA ALA A 55 -2.51 3.11 8.96
C ALA A 55 -3.04 3.34 10.37
N ALA A 56 -4.33 3.68 10.52
CA ALA A 56 -4.96 3.84 11.82
C ALA A 56 -5.11 2.51 12.58
N GLU A 57 -5.35 1.39 11.86
CA GLU A 57 -5.38 0.04 12.45
C GLU A 57 -4.00 -0.43 12.92
N SER A 58 -2.93 0.00 12.25
CA SER A 58 -1.55 -0.44 12.54
C SER A 58 -0.84 0.40 13.62
N GLY A 59 -1.36 1.59 13.92
CA GLY A 59 -0.82 2.52 14.92
C GLY A 59 -1.52 2.49 16.28
N GLY A 60 -2.45 1.54 16.49
CA GLY A 60 -3.19 1.32 17.74
C GLY A 60 -2.67 0.14 18.55
#